data_AF-A0A6G0XEP1-F1
#
_entry.id   AF-A0A6G0XEP1-F1
#
_cell.length_a   1.000
_cell.length_b   1.000
_cell.length_c   1.000
_cell.angle_alpha   90.00
_cell.angle_beta   90.00
_cell.angle_gamma   90.00
#
_symmetry.space_group_name_H-M   'P 1'
#
loop_
_entity.id
_entity.type
_entity.pdbx_description
1 polymer ?
#
loop_
_entity_poly.entity_id
_entity_poly.type
_entity_poly.pdbx_seq_one_letter_code
_entity_poly.pdbx_strand_id
1 'polypeptide(L)' 'MSVWTTLLAMTAVAVVTVAGNYPTFEGAGDFRDSLMVPAGAPVGSLIYRLRASDHDKDYPLYFQAT' A
#
# COMPACT_ATOMS: atom_id res chain seq x y z
N MET A 1 14.29 35.46 -6.31
CA MET A 1 13.28 34.47 -6.75
C MET A 1 11.95 35.22 -6.89
N SER A 2 11.22 35.04 -7.99
CA SER A 2 9.93 35.72 -8.21
C SER A 2 8.79 34.94 -7.55
N VAL A 3 7.68 35.61 -7.25
CA VAL A 3 6.46 34.98 -6.70
C VAL A 3 6.01 33.80 -7.59
N TRP A 4 6.13 33.95 -8.91
CA TRP A 4 5.82 32.90 -9.88
C TRP A 4 6.70 31.67 -9.72
N THR A 5 8.02 31.83 -9.54
CA THR A 5 8.92 30.68 -9.30
C THR A 5 8.61 29.96 -8.00
N THR A 6 8.24 30.68 -6.94
CA THR A 6 7.87 30.07 -5.66
C THR A 6 6.54 29.32 -5.76
N LEU A 7 5.54 29.91 -6.42
CA LEU A 7 4.24 29.28 -6.65
C LEU A 7 4.40 28.00 -7.48
N LEU A 8 5.20 28.03 -8.54
CA LEU A 8 5.44 26.89 -9.41
C LEU A 8 6.14 25.75 -8.66
N ALA A 9 7.14 26.08 -7.82
CA ALA A 9 7.82 25.11 -6.98
C ALA A 9 6.87 24.47 -5.95
N MET A 10 6.02 25.26 -5.29
CA MET A 10 5.02 24.74 -4.34
C MET A 10 4.01 23.81 -5.01
N THR A 11 3.49 24.19 -6.18
CA THR A 11 2.54 23.35 -6.93
C THR A 11 3.19 22.06 -7.39
N ALA A 12 4.44 22.11 -7.87
CA ALA A 12 5.17 20.90 -8.25
C ALA A 12 5.38 19.94 -7.07
N VAL A 13 5.75 20.47 -5.89
CA VAL A 13 5.87 19.66 -4.66
C VAL A 13 4.53 19.03 -4.29
N ALA A 14 3.44 19.81 -4.27
CA ALA A 14 2.11 19.31 -3.92
C ALA A 14 1.65 18.16 -4.85
N VAL A 15 1.81 18.33 -6.17
CA VAL A 15 1.44 17.29 -7.15
C VAL A 15 2.24 16.01 -6.95
N VAL A 16 3.56 16.11 -6.72
CA VAL A 16 4.41 14.94 -6.45
C VAL A 16 4.00 14.22 -5.17
N THR A 17 3.64 14.96 -4.12
CA THR A 17 3.20 14.34 -2.86
C THR A 17 1.86 13.61 -2.95
N VAL A 18 0.96 14.06 -3.84
CA VAL A 18 -0.37 13.42 -4.01
C VAL A 18 -0.28 12.20 -4.92
N ALA A 19 0.50 12.26 -6.00
CA ALA A 19 0.56 11.17 -6.98
C ALA A 19 1.32 9.92 -6.51
N GLY A 20 2.06 9.99 -5.40
CA GLY A 20 2.87 8.90 -4.87
C GLY A 20 2.26 8.11 -3.71
N ASN A 21 1.07 8.50 -3.25
CA ASN A 21 0.46 7.88 -2.09
C ASN A 21 -0.56 6.82 -2.50
N TYR A 22 -0.14 5.56 -2.49
CA TYR A 22 -1.00 4.40 -2.70
C TYR A 22 -0.85 3.45 -1.52
N PRO A 23 -1.84 2.58 -1.25
CA PRO A 23 -1.72 1.54 -0.25
C PRO A 23 -0.47 0.69 -0.49
N THR A 24 0.30 0.45 0.57
CA THR A 24 1.49 -0.40 0.52
C THR A 24 1.34 -1.61 1.43
N PHE A 25 1.79 -2.79 0.97
CA PHE A 25 1.78 -3.98 1.81
C PHE A 25 2.83 -3.87 2.92
N GLU A 26 2.41 -4.08 4.16
CA GLU A 26 3.32 -4.17 5.30
C GLU A 26 4.08 -5.51 5.23
N GLY A 27 5.38 -5.48 5.47
CA GLY A 27 6.19 -6.70 5.43
C GLY A 27 6.26 -7.34 4.05
N ALA A 28 6.11 -6.57 2.96
CA ALA A 28 6.17 -7.09 1.60
C ALA A 28 7.47 -7.86 1.29
N GLY A 29 8.60 -7.51 1.93
CA GLY A 29 9.85 -8.27 1.82
C GLY A 29 9.87 -9.59 2.59
N ASP A 30 9.01 -9.74 3.60
CA ASP A 30 8.84 -10.99 4.36
C ASP A 30 7.74 -11.88 3.77
N PHE A 31 6.89 -11.32 2.90
CA PHE A 31 5.93 -12.09 2.15
C PHE A 31 6.68 -13.04 1.21
N ARG A 32 6.49 -14.34 1.45
CA ARG A 32 7.01 -15.37 0.55
C ARG A 32 5.97 -15.62 -0.53
N ASP A 33 6.39 -15.59 -1.79
CA ASP A 33 5.57 -15.94 -2.96
C ASP A 33 4.91 -17.32 -2.84
N SER A 34 5.40 -18.17 -1.94
CA SER A 34 4.80 -19.45 -1.60
C SER A 34 4.67 -19.63 -0.08
N LEU A 35 3.50 -20.09 0.34
CA LEU A 35 3.20 -20.50 1.70
C LEU A 35 2.92 -22.00 1.72
N MET A 36 3.50 -22.71 2.68
CA MET A 36 3.20 -24.12 2.89
C MET A 36 1.92 -24.26 3.69
N VAL A 37 0.96 -25.03 3.15
CA VAL A 37 -0.28 -25.38 3.83
C VAL A 37 -0.26 -26.88 4.12
N PRO A 38 -0.60 -27.32 5.34
CA PRO A 38 -0.73 -28.74 5.65
C PRO A 38 -1.75 -29.43 4.73
N ALA A 39 -1.44 -30.64 4.26
CA ALA A 39 -2.30 -31.37 3.32
C ALA A 39 -3.71 -31.68 3.87
N GLY A 40 -3.88 -31.68 5.20
CA GLY A 40 -5.16 -31.89 5.88
C GLY A 40 -5.78 -30.63 6.48
N ALA A 41 -5.35 -29.43 6.06
CA ALA A 41 -5.90 -28.18 6.58
C ALA A 41 -7.42 -28.10 6.30
N PRO A 42 -8.27 -27.90 7.32
CA PRO A 42 -9.71 -27.79 7.13
C PRO A 42 -10.09 -26.61 6.23
N VAL A 43 -11.24 -26.71 5.56
CA VAL A 43 -11.84 -25.58 4.84
C VAL A 43 -12.08 -24.43 5.83
N GLY A 44 -11.68 -23.22 5.43
CA GLY A 44 -11.75 -22.03 6.29
C GLY A 44 -10.53 -21.80 7.17
N SER A 45 -9.49 -22.63 7.06
CA SER A 45 -8.22 -22.39 7.76
C SER A 45 -7.61 -21.05 7.35
N LEU A 46 -7.22 -20.25 8.33
CA LEU A 46 -6.44 -19.04 8.09
C LEU A 46 -5.01 -19.42 7.69
N ILE A 47 -4.66 -19.18 6.41
CA ILE A 47 -3.31 -19.46 5.89
C ILE A 47 -2.38 -18.28 6.18
N TYR A 48 -2.85 -17.06 5.93
CA TYR A 48 -2.09 -15.83 6.12
C TYR A 48 -3.02 -14.64 6.27
N ARG A 49 -2.56 -13.57 6.93
CA ARG A 49 -3.27 -12.31 7.05
C ARG A 49 -2.44 -11.20 6.42
N LEU A 50 -2.85 -10.76 5.23
CA LEU A 50 -2.28 -9.59 4.58
C LEU A 50 -2.55 -8.33 5.42
N ARG A 51 -1.59 -7.40 5.40
CA ARG A 51 -1.69 -6.08 6.01
C ARG A 51 -1.19 -5.06 5.02
N ALA A 52 -1.83 -3.91 5.03
CA ALA A 52 -1.43 -2.77 4.23
C ALA A 52 -1.67 -1.49 5.02
N SER A 53 -0.88 -0.47 4.72
CA SER A 53 -1.01 0.86 5.27
C SER A 53 -1.19 1.88 4.14
N ASP A 54 -1.97 2.91 4.44
CA ASP A 54 -2.14 4.07 3.57
C ASP A 54 -1.95 5.36 4.38
N HIS A 55 -1.09 6.25 3.89
CA HIS A 55 -0.70 7.47 4.58
C HIS A 55 -1.71 8.61 4.42
N ASP A 56 -2.55 8.62 3.37
CA ASP A 56 -3.64 9.60 3.21
C ASP A 56 -4.91 9.22 4.00
N LYS A 57 -4.94 8.00 4.54
CA LYS A 57 -6.00 7.45 5.39
C LYS A 57 -7.30 7.16 4.64
N ASP A 58 -7.24 6.83 3.36
CA ASP A 58 -8.37 6.28 2.61
C ASP A 58 -8.71 4.84 3.08
N TYR A 59 -9.39 4.76 4.22
CA TYR A 59 -9.85 3.51 4.84
C TYR A 59 -11.36 3.27 4.63
N PRO A 60 -11.83 1.99 4.59
CA PRO A 60 -11.05 0.77 4.75
C PRO A 60 -10.35 0.33 3.45
N LEU A 61 -9.22 -0.34 3.61
CA LEU A 61 -8.50 -0.96 2.49
C LEU A 61 -9.16 -2.29 2.10
N TYR A 62 -9.23 -2.55 0.80
CA TYR A 62 -9.80 -3.78 0.24
C TYR A 62 -8.71 -4.61 -0.44
N PHE A 63 -8.71 -5.92 -0.16
CA PHE A 63 -7.81 -6.88 -0.79
C PHE A 63 -8.59 -7.70 -1.81
N GLN A 64 -8.04 -7.86 -3.01
CA GLN A 64 -8.61 -8.69 -4.07
C GLN A 64 -7.64 -9.83 -4.41
N ALA A 65 -8.15 -11.06 -4.47
CA ALA A 65 -7.42 -12.16 -5.09
C ALA A 65 -7.57 -12.03 -6.61
N THR A 66 -6.45 -11.99 -7.32
CA THR A 66 -6.40 -12.02 -8.79
C THR A 66 -6.45 -13.45 -9.30
#